data_AF-A0A7S4DY42-F1
#
_entry.id   AF-A0A7S4DY42-F1
#
_cell.length_a   1.000
_cell.length_b   1.000
_cell.length_c   1.000
_cell.angle_alpha   90.00
_cell.angle_beta   90.00
_cell.angle_gamma   90.00
#
_symmetry.space_group_name_H-M   'P 1'
#
loop_
_entity.id
_entity.type
_entity.pdbx_description
1 polymer ?
#
loop_
_entity_poly.entity_id
_entity_poly.type
_entity_poly.pdbx_seq_one_letter_code
_entity_poly.pdbx_strand_id
1 'polypeptide(L)'
;MTDVKEHGYSVGSWQTYTAEGEAEAKDKEEKVNYALEKLEVGPLDSHNAELLDAVHPVKWVPPVGIPVYNMVAIGAGAGGLVTCGQTHFAGGRAALIEKCLMGGDCLNIGCVPSKALLSAAKCAHKCRHAHQWGIEVKGVKVNFPKVMERMRKIRAQISENDSVQRFAHQKGVDVYQGSAAFNGPDTVKVMCSNGEERILKFKKACIATGGRARVPPAFKDTKYRTNATIFNLTELPSSMAVIGVGPIGCELGQAFARFGTQVKLFSRSGVIMNKEDPEA
;
A
#
# COMPACT_ATOMS: atom_id res chain seq x y z
N MET A 1 -19.44 6.16 23.01
CA MET A 1 -20.87 6.03 22.63
C MET A 1 -20.95 6.28 21.13
N THR A 2 -21.36 5.38 20.26
CA THR A 2 -22.27 4.22 20.37
C THR A 2 -21.79 3.11 19.45
N ASP A 3 -21.88 1.87 19.93
CA ASP A 3 -21.79 0.64 19.16
C ASP A 3 -22.69 0.71 17.92
N VAL A 4 -22.10 0.66 16.72
CA VAL A 4 -22.84 0.26 15.52
C VAL A 4 -22.74 -1.26 15.43
N LYS A 5 -23.66 -1.93 16.13
CA LYS A 5 -23.99 -3.34 15.90
C LYS A 5 -24.91 -3.42 14.67
N GLU A 6 -24.33 -3.41 13.49
CA GLU A 6 -24.99 -3.99 12.31
C GLU A 6 -24.05 -5.02 11.72
N HIS A 7 -24.40 -6.31 11.87
CA HIS A 7 -23.76 -7.50 11.30
C HIS A 7 -22.66 -8.24 12.10
N GLY A 8 -22.63 -8.17 13.43
CA GLY A 8 -21.95 -9.21 14.23
C GLY A 8 -20.41 -9.28 14.11
N TYR A 9 -19.76 -8.21 13.65
CA TYR A 9 -18.31 -8.04 13.67
C TYR A 9 -17.90 -6.98 14.70
N SER A 10 -16.88 -7.25 15.52
CA SER A 10 -16.18 -6.21 16.28
C SER A 10 -15.06 -5.69 15.40
N VAL A 11 -15.14 -4.45 14.92
CA VAL A 11 -14.05 -3.75 14.22
C VAL A 11 -13.25 -2.96 15.24
N GLY A 12 -11.98 -3.33 15.45
CA GLY A 12 -11.02 -2.48 16.14
C GLY A 12 -10.46 -1.47 15.15
N SER A 13 -10.50 -0.18 15.50
CA SER A 13 -10.00 0.90 14.65
C SER A 13 -8.56 1.28 15.02
N TRP A 14 -7.74 1.58 14.02
CA TRP A 14 -6.42 2.17 14.16
C TRP A 14 -6.49 3.62 14.64
N GLN A 15 -7.61 4.33 14.42
CA GLN A 15 -7.77 5.73 14.83
C GLN A 15 -7.74 5.92 16.35
N THR A 16 -8.16 4.90 17.13
CA THR A 16 -8.10 4.93 18.61
C THR A 16 -6.66 5.06 19.13
N TYR A 17 -5.67 4.71 18.32
CA TYR A 17 -4.24 4.81 18.63
C TYR A 17 -3.62 6.15 18.23
N THR A 18 -4.37 6.99 17.52
CA THR A 18 -3.94 8.35 17.10
C THR A 18 -4.58 9.46 17.92
N ALA A 19 -5.65 9.18 18.67
CA ALA A 19 -6.32 10.16 19.53
C ALA A 19 -5.53 10.42 20.84
N GLU A 20 -5.56 11.66 21.31
CA GLU A 20 -5.08 12.04 22.65
C GLU A 20 -6.01 11.43 23.72
N GLY A 21 -5.60 10.29 24.30
CA GLY A 21 -6.35 9.53 25.30
C GLY A 21 -7.34 8.50 24.71
N GLU A 22 -7.26 7.25 25.23
CA GLU A 22 -8.27 6.17 25.27
C GLU A 22 -7.60 4.78 25.29
N ALA A 23 -6.49 4.58 24.57
CA ALA A 23 -5.66 3.37 24.64
C ALA A 23 -4.48 3.54 25.62
N GLU A 24 -4.15 2.48 26.37
CA GLU A 24 -2.97 2.44 27.25
C GLU A 24 -1.70 2.69 26.44
N ALA A 25 -0.72 3.40 27.04
CA ALA A 25 0.52 3.78 26.36
C ALA A 25 1.27 2.57 25.75
N LYS A 26 1.21 1.42 26.43
CA LYS A 26 1.82 0.17 25.96
C LYS A 26 1.11 -0.42 24.73
N ASP A 27 -0.23 -0.42 24.70
CA ASP A 27 -1.01 -0.89 23.54
C ASP A 27 -0.77 0.04 22.33
N LYS A 28 -0.67 1.35 22.57
CA LYS A 28 -0.30 2.32 21.51
C LYS A 28 1.08 2.02 20.91
N GLU A 29 2.10 1.79 21.74
CA GLU A 29 3.44 1.48 21.28
C GLU A 29 3.51 0.15 20.51
N GLU A 30 2.87 -0.90 21.02
CA GLU A 30 2.81 -2.21 20.36
C GLU A 30 2.14 -2.12 18.98
N LYS A 31 1.06 -1.33 18.84
CA LYS A 31 0.37 -1.14 17.56
C LYS A 31 1.15 -0.29 16.58
N VAL A 32 1.81 0.77 17.05
CA VAL A 32 2.74 1.56 16.22
C VAL A 32 3.86 0.66 15.70
N ASN A 33 4.46 -0.16 16.56
CA ASN A 33 5.50 -1.11 16.17
C ASN A 33 4.96 -2.14 15.19
N TYR A 34 3.75 -2.67 15.38
CA TYR A 34 3.14 -3.58 14.41
C TYR A 34 2.94 -2.92 13.04
N ALA A 35 2.37 -1.71 12.98
CA ALA A 35 2.17 -0.99 11.73
C ALA A 35 3.49 -0.71 11.00
N LEU A 36 4.53 -0.31 11.73
CA LEU A 36 5.84 -0.01 11.16
C LEU A 36 6.61 -1.27 10.75
N GLU A 37 6.68 -2.28 11.61
CA GLU A 37 7.55 -3.45 11.43
C GLU A 37 6.90 -4.58 10.63
N LYS A 38 5.57 -4.72 10.72
CA LYS A 38 4.84 -5.81 10.04
C LYS A 38 4.12 -5.34 8.78
N LEU A 39 3.62 -4.10 8.77
CA LEU A 39 2.87 -3.55 7.64
C LEU A 39 3.66 -2.51 6.83
N GLU A 40 4.83 -2.08 7.32
CA GLU A 40 5.68 -1.06 6.70
C GLU A 40 4.95 0.28 6.45
N VAL A 41 3.97 0.62 7.29
CA VAL A 41 3.20 1.88 7.19
C VAL A 41 3.63 2.84 8.29
N GLY A 42 4.16 4.00 7.90
CA GLY A 42 4.55 5.05 8.84
C GLY A 42 4.50 6.46 8.26
N PRO A 43 4.52 7.52 9.11
CA PRO A 43 4.24 7.46 10.56
C PRO A 43 2.76 7.09 10.81
N LEU A 44 2.40 6.63 12.03
CA LEU A 44 1.01 6.37 12.37
C LEU A 44 0.28 7.69 12.72
N ASP A 45 -0.01 8.50 11.71
CA ASP A 45 -0.91 9.65 11.82
C ASP A 45 -2.35 9.27 11.47
N SER A 46 -3.29 10.21 11.60
CA SER A 46 -4.72 9.98 11.36
C SER A 46 -5.01 9.43 9.96
N HIS A 47 -4.26 9.85 8.93
CA HIS A 47 -4.43 9.37 7.57
C HIS A 47 -3.93 7.93 7.39
N ASN A 48 -2.77 7.58 7.96
CA ASN A 48 -2.32 6.20 7.92
C ASN A 48 -3.17 5.28 8.79
N ALA A 49 -3.73 5.76 9.90
CA ALA A 49 -4.72 5.00 10.66
C ALA A 49 -6.00 4.74 9.85
N GLU A 50 -6.54 5.77 9.17
CA GLU A 50 -7.68 5.62 8.25
C GLU A 50 -7.41 4.63 7.12
N LEU A 51 -6.21 4.70 6.51
CA LEU A 51 -5.77 3.70 5.53
C LEU A 51 -5.83 2.29 6.12
N LEU A 52 -5.17 2.08 7.27
CA LEU A 52 -5.08 0.76 7.89
C LEU A 52 -6.45 0.21 8.29
N ASP A 53 -7.39 1.07 8.73
CA ASP A 53 -8.77 0.67 8.99
C ASP A 53 -9.47 0.11 7.75
N ALA A 54 -9.23 0.72 6.59
CA ALA A 54 -9.80 0.27 5.33
C ALA A 54 -9.17 -1.05 4.84
N VAL A 55 -7.84 -1.16 4.90
CA VAL A 55 -7.09 -2.21 4.18
C VAL A 55 -6.51 -3.32 5.05
N HIS A 56 -6.49 -3.16 6.37
CA HIS A 56 -6.03 -4.15 7.34
C HIS A 56 -6.65 -3.89 8.73
N PRO A 57 -7.98 -4.03 8.87
CA PRO A 57 -8.65 -3.78 10.14
C PRO A 57 -8.07 -4.68 11.25
N VAL A 58 -7.92 -4.12 12.45
CA VAL A 58 -7.27 -4.79 13.60
C VAL A 58 -8.02 -6.06 14.01
N LYS A 59 -9.35 -6.03 13.88
CA LYS A 59 -10.24 -7.15 14.16
C LYS A 59 -11.08 -7.42 12.92
N TRP A 60 -10.71 -8.47 12.20
CA TRP A 60 -11.48 -9.02 11.10
C TRP A 60 -11.85 -10.46 11.46
N VAL A 61 -13.14 -10.77 11.51
CA VAL A 61 -13.59 -12.15 11.71
C VAL A 61 -13.68 -12.77 10.33
N PRO A 62 -12.95 -13.87 10.06
CA PRO A 62 -13.04 -14.53 8.77
C PRO A 62 -14.47 -15.05 8.54
N PRO A 63 -14.96 -15.03 7.28
CA PRO A 63 -16.31 -15.48 6.98
C PRO A 63 -16.48 -16.97 7.28
N VAL A 64 -17.72 -17.37 7.57
CA VAL A 64 -18.11 -18.79 7.67
C VAL A 64 -17.99 -19.38 6.27
N GLY A 65 -16.84 -20.00 6.01
CA GLY A 65 -16.48 -20.47 4.67
C GLY A 65 -17.56 -21.36 4.06
N ILE A 66 -17.71 -21.26 2.75
CA ILE A 66 -18.64 -22.10 2.00
C ILE A 66 -17.98 -23.43 1.57
N PRO A 67 -18.77 -24.47 1.19
CA PRO A 67 -18.20 -25.77 0.86
C PRO A 67 -17.17 -25.76 -0.28
N VAL A 68 -17.40 -24.95 -1.32
CA VAL A 68 -16.51 -24.82 -2.50
C VAL A 68 -16.65 -23.44 -3.15
N TYR A 69 -15.53 -22.75 -3.36
CA TYR A 69 -15.44 -21.50 -4.12
C TYR A 69 -15.30 -21.74 -5.63
N ASN A 70 -15.84 -20.83 -6.44
CA ASN A 70 -15.55 -20.82 -7.88
C ASN A 70 -14.12 -20.33 -8.14
N MET A 71 -13.68 -19.33 -7.38
CA MET A 71 -12.35 -18.73 -7.47
C MET A 71 -11.79 -18.45 -6.08
N VAL A 72 -10.54 -18.84 -5.86
CA VAL A 72 -9.72 -18.34 -4.75
C VAL A 72 -8.60 -17.48 -5.32
N ALA A 73 -8.47 -16.23 -4.87
CA ALA A 73 -7.29 -15.42 -5.17
C ALA A 73 -6.38 -15.32 -3.93
N ILE A 74 -5.08 -15.53 -4.14
CA ILE A 74 -4.05 -15.36 -3.12
C ILE A 74 -3.30 -14.06 -3.43
N GLY A 75 -3.51 -13.04 -2.61
CA GLY A 75 -3.01 -11.68 -2.76
C GLY A 75 -4.10 -10.71 -3.24
N ALA A 76 -4.29 -9.62 -2.51
CA ALA A 76 -5.26 -8.55 -2.76
C ALA A 76 -4.64 -7.31 -3.40
N GLY A 77 -3.66 -7.51 -4.28
CA GLY A 77 -3.29 -6.50 -5.28
C GLY A 77 -4.32 -6.43 -6.40
N ALA A 78 -4.09 -5.54 -7.38
CA ALA A 78 -5.00 -5.32 -8.52
C ALA A 78 -5.47 -6.62 -9.19
N GLY A 79 -4.57 -7.59 -9.38
CA GLY A 79 -4.90 -8.90 -9.97
C GLY A 79 -5.95 -9.68 -9.17
N GLY A 80 -5.77 -9.83 -7.86
CA GLY A 80 -6.70 -10.58 -7.01
C GLY A 80 -8.02 -9.84 -6.79
N LEU A 81 -7.96 -8.53 -6.56
CA LEU A 81 -9.14 -7.67 -6.41
C LEU A 81 -10.04 -7.71 -7.65
N VAL A 82 -9.46 -7.54 -8.85
CA VAL A 82 -10.21 -7.62 -10.11
C VAL A 82 -10.76 -9.02 -10.30
N THR A 83 -9.95 -10.06 -10.11
CA THR A 83 -10.36 -11.45 -10.32
C THR A 83 -11.54 -11.85 -9.42
N CYS A 84 -11.48 -11.56 -8.13
CA CYS A 84 -12.57 -11.86 -7.20
C CYS A 84 -13.79 -10.99 -7.46
N GLY A 85 -13.61 -9.69 -7.70
CA GLY A 85 -14.71 -8.78 -8.03
C GLY A 85 -15.47 -9.19 -9.29
N GLN A 86 -14.76 -9.62 -10.34
CA GLN A 86 -15.37 -10.11 -11.58
C GLN A 86 -16.02 -11.48 -11.40
N THR A 87 -15.44 -12.35 -10.57
CA THR A 87 -16.07 -13.65 -10.24
C THR A 87 -17.43 -13.43 -9.59
N HIS A 88 -17.53 -12.51 -8.63
CA HIS A 88 -18.81 -12.17 -8.00
C HIS A 88 -19.79 -11.53 -9.00
N PHE A 89 -19.33 -10.59 -9.83
CA PHE A 89 -20.15 -9.97 -10.87
C PHE A 89 -20.77 -11.01 -11.83
N ALA A 90 -20.03 -12.08 -12.14
CA ALA A 90 -20.51 -13.21 -12.94
C ALA A 90 -21.40 -14.21 -12.16
N GLY A 91 -21.81 -13.91 -10.93
CA GLY A 91 -22.62 -14.78 -10.07
C GLY A 91 -21.84 -15.91 -9.38
N GLY A 92 -20.51 -15.90 -9.46
CA GLY A 92 -19.64 -16.87 -8.80
C GLY A 92 -19.32 -16.50 -7.36
N ARG A 93 -18.92 -17.49 -6.57
CA ARG A 93 -18.46 -17.30 -5.19
C ARG A 93 -16.94 -17.20 -5.17
N ALA A 94 -16.41 -16.12 -4.60
CA ALA A 94 -14.99 -15.83 -4.57
C ALA A 94 -14.47 -15.71 -3.13
N ALA A 95 -13.28 -16.25 -2.89
CA ALA A 95 -12.51 -15.98 -1.68
C ALA A 95 -11.23 -15.21 -2.05
N LEU A 96 -10.94 -14.17 -1.28
CA LEU A 96 -9.75 -13.35 -1.43
C LEU A 96 -8.91 -13.45 -0.16
N ILE A 97 -7.66 -13.88 -0.27
CA ILE A 97 -6.77 -14.08 0.88
C ILE A 97 -5.63 -13.06 0.81
N GLU A 98 -5.48 -12.23 1.84
CA GLU A 98 -4.43 -11.21 1.94
C GLU A 98 -3.79 -11.20 3.33
N LYS A 99 -2.46 -11.24 3.40
CA LYS A 99 -1.72 -11.31 4.67
C LYS A 99 -1.28 -9.94 5.19
N CYS A 100 -1.08 -8.98 4.28
CA CYS A 100 -0.65 -7.62 4.52
C CYS A 100 -1.82 -6.68 4.21
N LEU A 101 -1.67 -5.75 3.28
CA LEU A 101 -2.63 -4.68 3.03
C LEU A 101 -3.42 -4.96 1.77
N MET A 102 -4.76 -4.86 1.85
CA MET A 102 -5.60 -4.81 0.63
C MET A 102 -5.17 -3.65 -0.28
N GLY A 103 -5.38 -3.80 -1.59
CA GLY A 103 -4.89 -2.88 -2.62
C GLY A 103 -3.46 -3.19 -3.09
N GLY A 104 -2.72 -4.02 -2.34
CA GLY A 104 -1.36 -4.43 -2.65
C GLY A 104 -0.41 -3.25 -2.90
N ASP A 105 0.62 -3.46 -3.71
CA ASP A 105 1.64 -2.43 -3.98
C ASP A 105 1.03 -1.16 -4.58
N CYS A 106 0.06 -1.30 -5.49
CA CYS A 106 -0.49 -0.18 -6.26
C CYS A 106 -1.04 0.93 -5.35
N LEU A 107 -1.88 0.55 -4.38
CA LEU A 107 -2.45 1.46 -3.40
C LEU A 107 -1.44 1.88 -2.34
N ASN A 108 -0.71 0.90 -1.78
CA ASN A 108 -0.02 1.12 -0.52
C ASN A 108 1.39 1.71 -0.71
N ILE A 109 2.17 1.17 -1.65
CA ILE A 109 3.62 1.40 -1.76
C ILE A 109 4.11 1.53 -3.22
N GLY A 110 3.25 2.04 -4.09
CA GLY A 110 3.46 2.05 -5.53
C GLY A 110 2.77 3.23 -6.19
N CYS A 111 1.82 2.95 -7.08
CA CYS A 111 1.23 3.93 -7.98
C CYS A 111 0.57 5.11 -7.25
N VAL A 112 -0.34 4.85 -6.30
CA VAL A 112 -1.07 5.92 -5.61
C VAL A 112 -0.11 6.89 -4.89
N PRO A 113 0.79 6.43 -4.00
CA PRO A 113 1.70 7.35 -3.32
C PRO A 113 2.72 7.98 -4.28
N SER A 114 3.24 7.26 -5.29
CA SER A 114 4.22 7.83 -6.23
C SER A 114 3.60 8.95 -7.07
N LYS A 115 2.37 8.77 -7.58
CA LYS A 115 1.68 9.77 -8.39
C LYS A 115 1.24 10.97 -7.55
N ALA A 116 0.88 10.76 -6.28
CA ALA A 116 0.61 11.86 -5.34
C ALA A 116 1.84 12.76 -5.13
N LEU A 117 3.04 12.17 -4.98
CA LEU A 117 4.30 12.90 -4.87
C LEU A 117 4.67 13.59 -6.19
N LEU A 118 4.62 12.88 -7.31
CA LEU A 118 4.94 13.43 -8.64
C LEU A 118 4.06 14.65 -8.97
N SER A 119 2.79 14.64 -8.60
CA SER A 119 1.88 15.78 -8.76
C SER A 119 2.38 17.02 -8.00
N ALA A 120 2.77 16.87 -6.73
CA ALA A 120 3.32 17.96 -5.93
C ALA A 120 4.67 18.45 -6.49
N ALA A 121 5.54 17.53 -6.89
CA ALA A 121 6.84 17.85 -7.48
C ALA A 121 6.68 18.59 -8.82
N LYS A 122 5.72 18.18 -9.65
CA LYS A 122 5.37 18.87 -10.90
C LYS A 122 4.89 20.29 -10.64
N CYS A 123 4.10 20.52 -9.58
CA CYS A 123 3.68 21.85 -9.17
C CYS A 123 4.88 22.73 -8.77
N ALA A 124 5.74 22.24 -7.87
CA ALA A 124 6.95 22.97 -7.45
C ALA A 124 7.86 23.30 -8.64
N HIS A 125 8.02 22.37 -9.58
CA HIS A 125 8.79 22.59 -10.79
C HIS A 125 8.18 23.67 -11.68
N LYS A 126 6.86 23.65 -11.91
CA LYS A 126 6.15 24.71 -12.66
C LYS A 126 6.32 26.08 -12.01
N CYS A 127 6.13 26.19 -10.69
CA CYS A 127 6.31 27.47 -10.00
C CYS A 127 7.73 28.04 -10.14
N ARG A 128 8.76 27.20 -10.11
CA ARG A 128 10.16 27.65 -10.31
C ARG A 128 10.46 28.09 -11.74
N HIS A 129 9.75 27.52 -12.71
CA HIS A 129 9.93 27.84 -14.14
C HIS A 129 8.80 28.73 -14.68
N ALA A 130 8.09 29.41 -13.79
CA ALA A 130 6.90 30.19 -14.13
C ALA A 130 7.17 31.30 -15.18
N HIS A 131 8.40 31.80 -15.21
CA HIS A 131 8.88 32.81 -16.15
C HIS A 131 8.72 32.38 -17.63
N GLN A 132 8.74 31.08 -17.92
CA GLN A 132 8.52 30.55 -19.27
C GLN A 132 7.11 30.83 -19.81
N TRP A 133 6.16 31.12 -18.91
CA TRP A 133 4.80 31.53 -19.23
C TRP A 133 4.58 33.03 -18.96
N GLY A 134 5.64 33.82 -18.78
CA GLY A 134 5.55 35.25 -18.46
C GLY A 134 5.09 35.57 -17.03
N ILE A 135 5.19 34.61 -16.10
CA ILE A 135 4.77 34.77 -14.71
C ILE A 135 5.99 34.84 -13.79
N GLU A 136 6.13 35.93 -13.04
CA GLU A 136 7.21 36.10 -12.07
C GLU A 136 6.82 35.56 -10.68
N VAL A 137 7.62 34.64 -10.15
CA VAL A 137 7.42 34.04 -8.82
C VAL A 137 8.66 34.28 -7.96
N LYS A 138 8.50 35.06 -6.88
CA LYS A 138 9.60 35.36 -5.93
C LYS A 138 9.84 34.19 -4.98
N GLY A 139 10.53 33.17 -5.47
CA GLY A 139 11.00 32.02 -4.70
C GLY A 139 9.96 30.90 -4.51
N VAL A 140 10.45 29.67 -4.36
CA VAL A 140 9.61 28.47 -4.15
C VAL A 140 10.21 27.60 -3.06
N LYS A 141 9.57 27.57 -1.89
CA LYS A 141 9.95 26.72 -0.76
C LYS A 141 9.00 25.53 -0.68
N VAL A 142 9.56 24.32 -0.70
CA VAL A 142 8.78 23.08 -0.53
C VAL A 142 8.71 22.73 0.95
N ASN A 143 7.49 22.62 1.48
CA ASN A 143 7.24 22.04 2.80
C ASN A 143 7.04 20.52 2.65
N PHE A 144 8.13 19.76 2.75
CA PHE A 144 8.10 18.32 2.53
C PHE A 144 7.20 17.55 3.51
N PRO A 145 7.20 17.84 4.84
CA PRO A 145 6.22 17.25 5.75
C PRO A 145 4.76 17.38 5.27
N LYS A 146 4.37 18.56 4.76
CA LYS A 146 3.03 18.79 4.19
C LYS A 146 2.79 18.06 2.87
N VAL A 147 3.82 17.87 2.04
CA VAL A 147 3.73 17.03 0.84
C VAL A 147 3.44 15.57 1.21
N MET A 148 4.13 15.05 2.22
CA MET A 148 3.98 13.68 2.69
C MET A 148 2.64 13.47 3.40
N GLU A 149 2.17 14.42 4.22
CA GLU A 149 0.81 14.43 4.79
C GLU A 149 -0.26 14.39 3.69
N ARG A 150 -0.13 15.23 2.65
CA ARG A 150 -1.05 15.23 1.50
C ARG A 150 -1.05 13.87 0.78
N MET A 151 0.11 13.24 0.60
CA MET A 151 0.20 11.92 -0.01
C MET A 151 -0.56 10.88 0.82
N ARG A 152 -0.35 10.86 2.14
CA ARG A 152 -1.05 9.92 3.05
C ARG A 152 -2.55 10.15 3.03
N LYS A 153 -3.00 11.41 3.05
CA LYS A 153 -4.42 11.76 2.91
C LYS A 153 -5.04 11.19 1.62
N ILE A 154 -4.39 11.41 0.47
CA ILE A 154 -4.89 10.91 -0.82
C ILE A 154 -4.93 9.38 -0.82
N ARG A 155 -3.90 8.73 -0.28
CA ARG A 155 -3.83 7.26 -0.17
C ARG A 155 -4.97 6.71 0.69
N ALA A 156 -5.23 7.33 1.84
CA ALA A 156 -6.35 6.97 2.72
C ALA A 156 -7.70 7.13 2.03
N GLN A 157 -7.94 8.26 1.37
CA GLN A 157 -9.18 8.51 0.62
C GLN A 157 -9.43 7.48 -0.49
N ILE A 158 -8.39 7.07 -1.22
CA ILE A 158 -8.52 6.09 -2.30
C ILE A 158 -8.73 4.67 -1.73
N SER A 159 -8.24 4.40 -0.51
CA SER A 159 -8.24 3.06 0.09
C SER A 159 -9.63 2.46 0.31
N GLU A 160 -10.67 3.28 0.39
CA GLU A 160 -12.07 2.84 0.42
C GLU A 160 -12.40 1.90 -0.76
N ASN A 161 -11.83 2.17 -1.94
CA ASN A 161 -12.03 1.38 -3.14
C ASN A 161 -11.46 -0.05 -3.02
N ASP A 162 -10.39 -0.23 -2.26
CA ASP A 162 -9.78 -1.54 -2.07
C ASP A 162 -10.07 -2.11 -0.68
N SER A 163 -10.99 -1.49 0.08
CA SER A 163 -11.23 -1.83 1.47
C SER A 163 -11.80 -3.24 1.66
N VAL A 164 -11.48 -3.84 2.79
CA VAL A 164 -12.03 -5.14 3.22
C VAL A 164 -13.56 -5.06 3.26
N GLN A 165 -14.11 -3.99 3.84
CA GLN A 165 -15.54 -3.74 3.95
C GLN A 165 -16.26 -3.70 2.60
N ARG A 166 -15.73 -2.95 1.63
CA ARG A 166 -16.30 -2.88 0.28
C ARG A 166 -16.32 -4.24 -0.40
N PHE A 167 -15.21 -4.99 -0.30
CA PHE A 167 -15.12 -6.30 -0.94
C PHE A 167 -16.04 -7.34 -0.30
N ALA A 168 -16.10 -7.36 1.03
CA ALA A 168 -16.97 -8.27 1.77
C ALA A 168 -18.45 -7.97 1.54
N HIS A 169 -18.88 -6.72 1.73
CA HIS A 169 -20.31 -6.39 1.80
C HIS A 169 -20.91 -5.93 0.47
N GLN A 170 -20.16 -5.17 -0.33
CA GLN A 170 -20.68 -4.63 -1.60
C GLN A 170 -20.35 -5.52 -2.80
N LYS A 171 -19.26 -6.31 -2.72
CA LYS A 171 -18.85 -7.24 -3.77
C LYS A 171 -19.01 -8.71 -3.38
N GLY A 172 -19.62 -9.02 -2.24
CA GLY A 172 -19.90 -10.40 -1.80
C GLY A 172 -18.71 -11.36 -1.91
N VAL A 173 -17.49 -10.86 -1.69
CA VAL A 173 -16.25 -11.64 -1.69
C VAL A 173 -15.91 -12.04 -0.27
N ASP A 174 -15.67 -13.31 -0.02
CA ASP A 174 -15.20 -13.78 1.28
C ASP A 174 -13.73 -13.37 1.46
N VAL A 175 -13.48 -12.37 2.30
CA VAL A 175 -12.12 -11.87 2.55
C VAL A 175 -11.51 -12.56 3.77
N TYR A 176 -10.33 -13.15 3.58
CA TYR A 176 -9.53 -13.77 4.62
C TYR A 176 -8.25 -12.96 4.84
N GLN A 177 -8.11 -12.36 6.02
CA GLN A 177 -6.87 -11.71 6.43
C GLN A 177 -5.92 -12.78 6.98
N GLY A 178 -4.91 -13.17 6.21
CA GLY A 178 -4.04 -14.29 6.56
C GLY A 178 -3.11 -14.74 5.44
N SER A 179 -2.24 -15.69 5.78
CA SER A 179 -1.32 -16.33 4.82
C SER A 179 -1.93 -17.59 4.23
N ALA A 180 -1.63 -17.89 2.97
CA ALA A 180 -2.17 -19.04 2.26
C ALA A 180 -1.06 -19.99 1.77
N ALA A 181 -1.32 -21.28 1.79
CA ALA A 181 -0.48 -22.31 1.18
C ALA A 181 -1.35 -23.40 0.55
N PHE A 182 -1.06 -23.79 -0.69
CA PHE A 182 -1.73 -24.94 -1.30
C PHE A 182 -1.41 -26.20 -0.50
N ASN A 183 -2.45 -26.96 -0.16
CA ASN A 183 -2.33 -28.25 0.54
C ASN A 183 -2.98 -29.40 -0.26
N GLY A 184 -3.28 -29.15 -1.53
CA GLY A 184 -3.87 -30.10 -2.47
C GLY A 184 -4.10 -29.46 -3.84
N PRO A 185 -4.58 -30.22 -4.83
CA PRO A 185 -4.83 -29.72 -6.19
C PRO A 185 -6.01 -28.73 -6.27
N ASP A 186 -6.97 -28.84 -5.35
CA ASP A 186 -8.20 -28.04 -5.28
C ASP A 186 -8.44 -27.44 -3.88
N THR A 187 -7.42 -27.43 -3.03
CA THR A 187 -7.49 -26.92 -1.66
C THR A 187 -6.36 -25.96 -1.33
N VAL A 188 -6.70 -24.91 -0.58
CA VAL A 188 -5.73 -24.00 0.04
C VAL A 188 -5.96 -23.97 1.54
N LYS A 189 -4.87 -23.97 2.29
CA LYS A 189 -4.85 -23.73 3.72
C LYS A 189 -4.60 -22.26 4.00
N VAL A 190 -5.40 -21.67 4.87
CA VAL A 190 -5.30 -20.27 5.28
C VAL A 190 -5.03 -20.20 6.78
N MET A 191 -3.91 -19.58 7.13
CA MET A 191 -3.61 -19.19 8.51
C MET A 191 -4.08 -17.75 8.70
N CYS A 192 -5.25 -17.57 9.32
CA CYS A 192 -5.85 -16.26 9.57
C CYS A 192 -5.03 -15.46 10.59
N SER A 193 -5.10 -14.13 10.53
CA SER A 193 -4.40 -13.21 11.44
C SER A 193 -4.85 -13.36 12.90
N ASN A 194 -6.06 -13.88 13.14
CA ASN A 194 -6.58 -14.23 14.46
C ASN A 194 -6.08 -15.59 14.98
N GLY A 195 -5.21 -16.29 14.23
CA GLY A 195 -4.66 -17.60 14.60
C GLY A 195 -5.50 -18.80 14.15
N GLU A 196 -6.70 -18.59 13.61
CA GLU A 196 -7.54 -19.69 13.12
C GLU A 196 -6.96 -20.29 11.82
N GLU A 197 -7.04 -21.61 11.71
CA GLU A 197 -6.75 -22.33 10.47
C GLU A 197 -8.06 -22.62 9.71
N ARG A 198 -8.05 -22.37 8.40
CA ARG A 198 -9.15 -22.69 7.48
C ARG A 198 -8.62 -23.47 6.29
N ILE A 199 -9.41 -24.43 5.80
CA ILE A 199 -9.15 -25.12 4.55
C ILE A 199 -10.26 -24.75 3.58
N LEU A 200 -9.91 -24.10 2.47
CA LEU A 200 -10.85 -23.67 1.44
C LEU A 200 -10.72 -24.59 0.23
N LYS A 201 -11.84 -25.11 -0.27
CA LYS A 201 -11.92 -25.81 -1.56
C LYS A 201 -12.25 -24.85 -2.67
N PHE A 202 -11.68 -25.04 -3.86
CA PHE A 202 -11.91 -24.18 -5.00
C PHE A 202 -12.00 -24.94 -6.33
N LYS A 203 -12.69 -24.36 -7.31
CA LYS A 203 -12.66 -24.84 -8.71
C LYS A 203 -11.47 -24.29 -9.49
N LYS A 204 -11.09 -23.04 -9.22
CA LYS A 204 -9.95 -22.34 -9.82
C LYS A 204 -9.24 -21.51 -8.77
N ALA A 205 -7.94 -21.31 -8.95
CA ALA A 205 -7.13 -20.44 -8.11
C ALA A 205 -6.38 -19.41 -8.97
N CYS A 206 -6.25 -18.20 -8.45
CA CYS A 206 -5.47 -17.11 -9.00
C CYS A 206 -4.32 -16.79 -8.02
N ILE A 207 -3.08 -16.96 -8.47
CA ILE A 207 -1.90 -16.56 -7.69
C ILE A 207 -1.58 -15.11 -8.04
N ALA A 208 -1.93 -14.19 -7.16
CA ALA A 208 -1.81 -12.74 -7.33
C ALA A 208 -0.92 -12.11 -6.24
N THR A 209 0.13 -12.82 -5.81
CA THR A 209 0.99 -12.45 -4.67
C THR A 209 1.94 -11.29 -4.93
N GLY A 210 1.94 -10.72 -6.14
CA GLY A 210 2.73 -9.54 -6.49
C GLY A 210 4.25 -9.78 -6.54
N GLY A 211 5.00 -8.70 -6.34
CA GLY A 211 6.46 -8.68 -6.34
C GLY A 211 7.03 -8.04 -5.08
N ARG A 212 8.36 -7.97 -4.98
CA ARG A 212 9.05 -7.25 -3.91
C ARG A 212 10.34 -6.64 -4.43
N ALA A 213 10.79 -5.57 -3.80
CA ALA A 213 12.07 -4.95 -4.15
C ALA A 213 13.23 -5.95 -4.01
N ARG A 214 14.09 -5.99 -5.03
CA ARG A 214 15.35 -6.75 -4.97
C ARG A 214 16.45 -5.87 -4.41
N VAL A 215 16.91 -6.18 -3.20
CA VAL A 215 18.04 -5.50 -2.58
C VAL A 215 19.34 -6.25 -2.94
N PRO A 216 20.31 -5.62 -3.61
CA PRO A 216 21.59 -6.26 -3.87
C PRO A 216 22.31 -6.62 -2.56
N PRO A 217 22.98 -7.80 -2.48
CA PRO A 217 23.65 -8.24 -1.25
C PRO A 217 24.62 -7.22 -0.64
N ALA A 218 25.29 -6.41 -1.48
CA ALA A 218 26.22 -5.37 -1.05
C ALA A 218 25.59 -4.27 -0.18
N PHE A 219 24.26 -4.15 -0.16
CA PHE A 219 23.55 -3.12 0.62
C PHE A 219 22.86 -3.68 1.88
N LYS A 220 23.00 -4.96 2.19
CA LYS A 220 22.28 -5.60 3.30
C LYS A 220 22.52 -4.92 4.65
N ASP A 221 23.76 -4.53 4.92
CA ASP A 221 24.18 -3.93 6.19
C ASP A 221 24.16 -2.38 6.17
N THR A 222 23.58 -1.80 5.12
CA THR A 222 23.48 -0.35 4.96
C THR A 222 22.05 0.11 5.20
N LYS A 223 21.87 1.36 5.64
CA LYS A 223 20.53 1.96 5.70
C LYS A 223 20.07 2.31 4.29
N TYR A 224 19.13 1.54 3.76
CA TYR A 224 18.51 1.78 2.45
C TYR A 224 17.00 2.03 2.57
N ARG A 225 16.42 2.51 1.47
CA ARG A 225 14.97 2.59 1.27
C ARG A 225 14.59 1.83 0.01
N THR A 226 13.41 1.23 0.03
CA THR A 226 12.76 0.59 -1.12
C THR A 226 11.47 1.34 -1.41
N ASN A 227 10.72 0.94 -2.46
CA ASN A 227 9.38 1.45 -2.68
C ASN A 227 8.47 1.26 -1.45
N ALA A 228 8.72 0.22 -0.65
CA ALA A 228 7.93 -0.06 0.53
C ALA A 228 8.15 0.94 1.69
N THR A 229 9.35 1.50 1.80
CA THR A 229 9.72 2.36 2.95
C THR A 229 9.94 3.84 2.60
N ILE A 230 10.13 4.18 1.32
CA ILE A 230 10.40 5.57 0.89
C ILE A 230 9.22 6.51 1.19
N PHE A 231 7.99 5.99 1.18
CA PHE A 231 6.78 6.77 1.44
C PHE A 231 6.54 7.06 2.92
N ASN A 232 7.39 6.54 3.81
CA ASN A 232 7.33 6.79 5.25
C ASN A 232 8.24 7.95 5.69
N LEU A 233 8.96 8.59 4.75
CA LEU A 233 9.80 9.74 5.06
C LEU A 233 8.96 10.91 5.58
N THR A 234 9.44 11.54 6.65
CA THR A 234 8.85 12.77 7.23
C THR A 234 9.69 14.00 6.88
N GLU A 235 10.95 13.81 6.51
CA GLU A 235 11.91 14.85 6.18
C GLU A 235 12.49 14.65 4.78
N LEU A 236 12.79 15.78 4.12
CA LEU A 236 13.41 15.75 2.79
C LEU A 236 14.90 15.45 2.96
N PRO A 237 15.44 14.36 2.36
CA PRO A 237 16.87 14.11 2.41
C PRO A 237 17.62 15.19 1.63
N SER A 238 18.77 15.63 2.16
CA SER A 238 19.65 16.59 1.48
C SER A 238 20.24 16.00 0.20
N SER A 239 20.56 14.69 0.21
CA SER A 239 21.03 13.95 -0.95
C SER A 239 20.46 12.53 -0.99
N MET A 240 20.36 11.95 -2.19
CA MET A 240 19.84 10.60 -2.40
C MET A 240 20.56 9.91 -3.57
N ALA A 241 21.03 8.69 -3.33
CA ALA A 241 21.48 7.78 -4.38
C ALA A 241 20.34 6.82 -4.75
N VAL A 242 20.04 6.70 -6.03
CA VAL A 242 19.04 5.77 -6.55
C VAL A 242 19.75 4.70 -7.35
N ILE A 243 19.62 3.44 -6.92
CA ILE A 243 20.22 2.30 -7.61
C ILE A 243 19.17 1.68 -8.54
N GLY A 244 19.32 1.92 -9.83
CA GLY A 244 18.38 1.51 -10.88
C GLY A 244 17.72 2.70 -11.58
N VAL A 245 17.81 2.71 -12.92
CA VAL A 245 17.28 3.76 -13.81
C VAL A 245 16.06 3.29 -14.61
N GLY A 246 15.26 2.40 -13.99
CA GLY A 246 13.94 2.03 -14.52
C GLY A 246 12.86 3.04 -14.09
N PRO A 247 11.59 2.79 -14.47
CA PRO A 247 10.50 3.75 -14.28
C PRO A 247 10.38 4.26 -12.84
N ILE A 248 10.42 3.36 -11.85
CA ILE A 248 10.30 3.70 -10.43
C ILE A 248 11.46 4.60 -9.97
N GLY A 249 12.69 4.27 -10.37
CA GLY A 249 13.88 5.03 -10.00
C GLY A 249 13.86 6.44 -10.60
N CYS A 250 13.44 6.56 -11.86
CA CYS A 250 13.30 7.83 -12.55
C CYS A 250 12.16 8.69 -11.98
N GLU A 251 10.98 8.10 -11.71
CA GLU A 251 9.83 8.78 -11.10
C GLU A 251 10.22 9.38 -9.73
N LEU A 252 10.73 8.54 -8.83
CA LEU A 252 11.10 8.97 -7.49
C LEU A 252 12.30 9.92 -7.52
N GLY A 253 13.33 9.62 -8.32
CA GLY A 253 14.48 10.49 -8.49
C GLY A 253 14.09 11.90 -8.94
N GLN A 254 13.21 12.00 -9.94
CA GLN A 254 12.68 13.28 -10.41
C GLN A 254 11.85 13.99 -9.33
N ALA A 255 10.99 13.28 -8.60
CA ALA A 255 10.17 13.87 -7.55
C ALA A 255 11.03 14.52 -6.45
N PHE A 256 12.01 13.77 -5.91
CA PHE A 256 12.90 14.25 -4.86
C PHE A 256 13.82 15.39 -5.35
N ALA A 257 14.34 15.30 -6.58
CA ALA A 257 15.11 16.39 -7.19
C ALA A 257 14.27 17.68 -7.31
N ARG A 258 13.00 17.55 -7.71
CA ARG A 258 12.07 18.68 -7.77
C ARG A 258 11.68 19.22 -6.40
N PHE A 259 11.76 18.43 -5.33
CA PHE A 259 11.57 18.94 -3.98
C PHE A 259 12.81 19.69 -3.45
N GLY A 260 14.00 19.33 -3.92
CA GLY A 260 15.26 20.00 -3.58
C GLY A 260 16.39 19.07 -3.14
N THR A 261 16.17 17.76 -3.13
CA THR A 261 17.21 16.76 -2.84
C THR A 261 18.24 16.72 -3.97
N GLN A 262 19.53 16.62 -3.63
CA GLN A 262 20.56 16.28 -4.61
C GLN A 262 20.49 14.79 -4.98
N VAL A 263 19.93 14.48 -6.15
CA VAL A 263 19.73 13.08 -6.59
C VAL A 263 20.83 12.62 -7.55
N LYS A 264 21.38 11.43 -7.31
CA LYS A 264 22.28 10.73 -8.22
C LYS A 264 21.69 9.37 -8.60
N LEU A 265 21.57 9.10 -9.90
CA LEU A 265 21.07 7.83 -10.42
C LEU A 265 22.25 6.94 -10.83
N PHE A 266 22.19 5.65 -10.46
CA PHE A 266 23.21 4.67 -10.80
C PHE A 266 22.60 3.54 -11.63
N SER A 267 23.25 3.18 -12.72
CA SER A 267 22.86 2.08 -13.60
C SER A 267 24.07 1.24 -14.00
N ARG A 268 23.82 -0.04 -14.32
CA ARG A 268 24.79 -0.90 -15.00
C ARG A 268 24.78 -0.72 -16.52
N SER A 269 23.64 -0.35 -17.10
CA SER A 269 23.43 -0.32 -18.56
C SER A 269 24.00 0.91 -19.25
N GLY A 270 24.40 1.95 -18.50
CA GLY A 270 24.73 3.28 -19.05
C GLY A 270 23.53 4.06 -19.63
N VAL A 271 22.46 3.35 -20.01
CA VAL A 271 21.23 3.89 -20.60
C VAL A 271 20.12 3.93 -19.54
N ILE A 272 19.47 5.08 -19.40
CA ILE A 272 18.26 5.28 -18.60
C ILE A 272 17.07 4.66 -19.33
N MET A 273 16.14 4.00 -18.61
CA MET A 273 14.93 3.42 -19.20
C MET A 273 15.23 2.48 -20.39
N ASN A 274 16.21 1.60 -20.23
CA ASN A 274 16.75 0.73 -21.29
C ASN A 274 15.75 -0.29 -21.91
N LYS A 275 14.49 -0.27 -21.50
CA LYS A 275 13.39 -1.07 -22.06
C LYS A 275 12.41 -0.25 -22.90
N GLU A 276 12.51 1.07 -22.85
CA GLU A 276 11.71 1.98 -23.65
C GLU A 276 12.39 2.25 -24.99
N ASP A 277 11.64 2.86 -25.91
CA ASP A 277 12.21 3.38 -27.14
C ASP A 277 13.30 4.43 -26.82
N PRO A 278 14.48 4.37 -27.46
CA PRO A 278 15.56 5.34 -27.22
C PRO A 278 15.19 6.81 -27.44
N GLU A 279 14.17 7.11 -28.27
CA GLU A 279 13.72 8.47 -28.57
C GLU A 279 12.58 8.99 -27.66
N ALA A 280 12.08 8.15 -26.74
CA ALA A 280 10.97 8.49 -25.84
C ALA A 280 11.33 9.42 -24.65
#